data_AF-A0A924LBG0-F1
#
_entry.id   AF-A0A924LBG0-F1
#
_cell.length_a   1.000
_cell.length_b   1.000
_cell.length_c   1.000
_cell.angle_alpha   90.00
_cell.angle_beta   90.00
_cell.angle_gamma   90.00
#
_symmetry.space_group_name_H-M   'P 1'
#
loop_
_entity.id
_entity.type
_entity.pdbx_description
1 polymer ?
#
loop_
_entity_poly.entity_id
_entity_poly.type
_entity_poly.pdbx_seq_one_letter_code
_entity_poly.pdbx_strand_id
1 'polypeptide(L)'
;VLDSSESPSLPVSVIADIAAGTYPAVVNILLGLRKAERTGQGEHIQVSMAHNLQVLSYGYFATHQAGGGWPKAGAELLTGGSPRYQIYATSDGRHIACAALEQKFWTRLVEIVGLDPKYHSDEGQETAVIAALREVIVEHPSGHWRDVLDGEDVCAVVVSSWDEAVAAGLVVTDGPAHVTEPRGDQRSFATLPSPLSSGLRRPDEVAPYPSLADLPPNPWV
;
A
#
# COMPACT_ATOMS: atom_id res chain seq x y z
N VAL A 1 7.28 -11.12 3.14
CA VAL A 1 6.40 -11.07 4.32
C VAL A 1 5.93 -12.49 4.56
N LEU A 2 6.48 -13.12 5.58
CA LEU A 2 6.00 -14.44 5.99
C LEU A 2 4.92 -14.24 7.05
N ASP A 3 4.00 -15.19 7.18
CA ASP A 3 3.03 -15.23 8.26
C ASP A 3 3.70 -15.79 9.53
N SER A 4 2.93 -15.95 10.61
CA SER A 4 3.42 -16.50 11.88
C SER A 4 3.89 -17.96 11.79
N SER A 5 3.68 -18.64 10.65
CA SER A 5 4.16 -20.00 10.36
C SER A 5 5.38 -20.02 9.44
N GLU A 6 5.99 -18.86 9.17
CA GLU A 6 7.07 -18.69 8.19
C GLU A 6 6.66 -19.04 6.74
N SER A 7 5.35 -19.06 6.44
CA SER A 7 4.81 -19.25 5.09
C SER A 7 4.61 -17.89 4.40
N PRO A 8 4.65 -17.79 3.05
CA PRO A 8 4.28 -16.55 2.37
C PRO A 8 2.92 -16.03 2.83
N SER A 9 2.88 -14.79 3.35
CA SER A 9 1.66 -14.19 3.87
C SER A 9 0.83 -13.57 2.75
N LEU A 10 -0.49 -13.73 2.82
CA LEU A 10 -1.42 -13.01 1.97
C LEU A 10 -1.58 -11.57 2.48
N PRO A 11 -1.39 -10.55 1.63
CA PRO A 11 -1.66 -9.18 2.02
C PRO A 11 -3.16 -8.99 2.30
N VAL A 12 -3.48 -8.15 3.28
CA VAL A 12 -4.87 -7.69 3.52
C VAL A 12 -5.42 -6.95 2.29
N SER A 13 -4.54 -6.37 1.48
CA SER A 13 -4.87 -5.68 0.23
C SER A 13 -5.05 -6.65 -0.94
N VAL A 14 -6.16 -6.51 -1.67
CA VAL A 14 -6.45 -7.23 -2.92
C VAL A 14 -5.73 -6.62 -4.13
N ILE A 15 -4.39 -6.63 -4.10
CA ILE A 15 -3.54 -5.93 -5.07
C ILE A 15 -3.79 -6.39 -6.51
N ALA A 16 -3.92 -7.70 -6.73
CA ALA A 16 -4.15 -8.25 -8.07
C ALA A 16 -5.47 -7.75 -8.67
N ASP A 17 -6.56 -7.83 -7.91
CA ASP A 17 -7.89 -7.46 -8.38
C ASP A 17 -8.01 -5.97 -8.70
N ILE A 18 -7.42 -5.12 -7.87
CA ILE A 18 -7.53 -3.67 -8.01
C ILE A 18 -6.44 -3.10 -8.94
N ALA A 19 -5.17 -3.32 -8.61
CA ALA A 19 -4.06 -2.68 -9.32
C ALA A 19 -3.79 -3.33 -10.68
N ALA A 20 -3.98 -4.65 -10.82
CA ALA A 20 -3.68 -5.39 -12.05
C ALA A 20 -4.93 -5.79 -12.86
N GLY A 21 -6.11 -5.83 -12.24
CA GLY A 21 -7.39 -6.07 -12.90
C GLY A 21 -8.12 -4.77 -13.21
N THR A 22 -8.65 -4.13 -12.16
CA THR A 22 -9.57 -3.00 -12.28
C THR A 22 -8.93 -1.79 -12.96
N TYR A 23 -7.76 -1.33 -12.53
CA TYR A 23 -7.15 -0.13 -13.13
C TYR A 23 -6.77 -0.32 -14.60
N PRO A 24 -6.11 -1.42 -15.02
CA PRO A 24 -5.86 -1.66 -16.43
C PRO A 24 -7.15 -1.78 -17.25
N ALA A 25 -8.20 -2.40 -16.70
CA ALA A 25 -9.51 -2.47 -17.37
C ALA A 25 -10.10 -1.07 -17.58
N VAL A 26 -10.14 -0.24 -16.53
CA VAL A 26 -10.64 1.14 -16.61
C VAL A 26 -9.87 1.94 -17.66
N VAL A 27 -8.53 1.90 -17.64
CA VAL A 27 -7.69 2.61 -18.61
C VAL A 27 -7.98 2.15 -20.04
N ASN A 28 -8.02 0.85 -20.28
CA ASN A 28 -8.28 0.31 -21.62
C ASN A 28 -9.70 0.64 -22.10
N ILE A 29 -10.71 0.58 -21.23
CA ILE A 29 -12.09 0.94 -21.58
C ILE A 29 -12.18 2.42 -21.95
N LEU A 30 -11.57 3.32 -21.16
CA LEU A 30 -11.59 4.76 -21.44
C LEU A 30 -10.89 5.08 -22.78
N LEU A 31 -9.72 4.47 -23.04
CA LEU A 31 -9.02 4.62 -24.32
C LEU A 31 -9.82 4.00 -25.48
N GLY A 32 -10.46 2.85 -25.24
CA GLY A 32 -11.33 2.17 -26.20
C GLY A 32 -12.56 2.99 -26.58
N LEU A 33 -13.23 3.60 -25.60
CA LEU A 33 -14.34 4.54 -25.82
C LEU A 33 -13.87 5.74 -26.64
N ARG A 34 -12.71 6.32 -26.30
CA ARG A 34 -12.14 7.45 -27.05
C ARG A 34 -11.80 7.09 -28.49
N LYS A 35 -11.34 5.85 -28.74
CA LYS A 35 -11.13 5.32 -30.08
C LYS A 35 -12.47 5.14 -30.81
N ALA A 36 -13.44 4.50 -30.18
CA ALA A 36 -14.76 4.25 -30.75
C ALA A 36 -15.50 5.54 -31.13
N GLU A 37 -15.41 6.60 -30.31
CA GLU A 37 -15.94 7.94 -30.63
C GLU A 37 -15.40 8.50 -31.94
N ARG A 38 -14.11 8.23 -32.23
CA ARG A 38 -13.40 8.78 -33.39
C ARG A 38 -13.57 7.93 -34.64
N THR A 39 -13.70 6.61 -34.47
CA THR A 39 -13.66 5.65 -35.58
C THR A 39 -15.01 4.99 -35.85
N GLY A 40 -15.96 5.07 -34.92
CA GLY A 40 -17.20 4.30 -34.93
C GLY A 40 -17.01 2.80 -34.66
N GLN A 41 -15.82 2.36 -34.28
CA GLN A 41 -15.49 0.94 -34.11
C GLN A 41 -15.09 0.63 -32.66
N GLY A 42 -15.76 -0.37 -32.07
CA GLY A 42 -15.37 -0.95 -30.78
C GLY A 42 -14.14 -1.85 -30.90
N GLU A 43 -13.67 -2.34 -29.75
CA GLU A 43 -12.51 -3.24 -29.64
C GLU A 43 -12.70 -4.25 -28.51
N HIS A 44 -12.15 -5.45 -28.69
CA HIS A 44 -12.08 -6.46 -27.65
C HIS A 44 -10.85 -6.22 -26.77
N ILE A 45 -11.07 -6.03 -25.47
CA ILE A 45 -10.00 -5.74 -24.50
C ILE A 45 -9.75 -6.99 -23.64
N GLN A 46 -8.51 -7.49 -23.66
CA GLN A 46 -8.08 -8.58 -22.78
C GLN A 46 -7.30 -8.01 -21.59
N VAL A 47 -7.77 -8.28 -20.37
CA VAL A 47 -7.14 -7.84 -19.13
C VAL A 47 -6.66 -9.07 -18.36
N SER A 48 -5.34 -9.23 -18.24
CA SER A 48 -4.73 -10.32 -17.48
C SER A 48 -4.14 -9.78 -16.19
N MET A 49 -4.72 -10.15 -15.03
CA MET A 49 -4.18 -9.74 -13.73
C MET A 49 -2.73 -10.23 -13.54
N ALA A 50 -2.43 -11.46 -13.96
CA ALA A 50 -1.08 -12.02 -13.86
C ALA A 50 -0.05 -11.21 -14.67
N HIS A 51 -0.36 -10.88 -15.93
CA HIS A 51 0.56 -10.10 -16.77
C HIS A 51 0.63 -8.63 -16.36
N ASN A 52 -0.46 -8.06 -15.85
CA ASN A 52 -0.44 -6.66 -15.43
C ASN A 52 0.25 -6.48 -14.08
N LEU A 53 0.29 -7.50 -13.21
CA LEU A 53 0.92 -7.38 -11.89
C LEU A 53 2.44 -7.23 -11.99
N GLN A 54 3.07 -7.80 -13.03
CA GLN A 54 4.52 -7.77 -13.19
C GLN A 54 5.09 -6.33 -13.29
N VAL A 55 4.29 -5.37 -13.74
CA VAL A 55 4.73 -3.97 -13.87
C VAL A 55 5.02 -3.32 -12.52
N LEU A 56 4.42 -3.83 -11.43
CA LEU A 56 4.69 -3.34 -10.06
C LEU A 56 6.10 -3.70 -9.59
N SER A 57 6.77 -4.65 -10.26
CA SER A 57 8.14 -5.09 -9.96
C SER A 57 9.15 -4.64 -11.03
N TYR A 58 8.82 -3.64 -11.86
CA TYR A 58 9.62 -3.27 -13.04
C TYR A 58 11.11 -3.00 -12.73
N GLY A 59 11.40 -2.33 -11.61
CA GLY A 59 12.76 -2.00 -11.21
C GLY A 59 13.62 -3.26 -10.99
N TYR A 60 13.02 -4.30 -10.41
CA TYR A 60 13.71 -5.57 -10.17
C TYR A 60 13.87 -6.40 -11.43
N PHE A 61 12.91 -6.33 -12.36
CA PHE A 61 13.08 -6.90 -13.70
C PHE A 61 14.24 -6.24 -14.45
N ALA A 62 14.40 -4.92 -14.31
CA ALA A 62 15.53 -4.20 -14.89
C ALA A 62 16.87 -4.65 -14.26
N THR A 63 16.94 -4.78 -12.93
CA THR A 63 18.12 -5.32 -12.23
C THR A 63 18.49 -6.70 -12.75
N HIS A 64 17.52 -7.60 -12.92
CA HIS A 64 17.78 -8.93 -13.46
C HIS A 64 18.32 -8.87 -14.90
N GLN A 65 17.69 -8.07 -15.77
CA GLN A 65 18.14 -7.90 -17.16
C GLN A 65 19.54 -7.27 -17.27
N ALA A 66 19.95 -6.47 -16.29
CA ALA A 66 21.30 -5.90 -16.21
C ALA A 66 22.36 -6.90 -15.70
N GLY A 67 22.01 -8.18 -15.51
CA GLY A 67 22.91 -9.22 -15.01
C GLY A 67 22.83 -9.48 -13.51
N GLY A 68 21.91 -8.83 -12.81
CA GLY A 68 21.59 -9.12 -11.42
C GLY A 68 20.75 -10.38 -11.22
N GLY A 69 20.52 -10.75 -9.96
CA GLY A 69 19.63 -11.84 -9.59
C GLY A 69 18.14 -11.46 -9.69
N TRP A 70 17.28 -12.47 -9.53
CA TRP A 70 15.85 -12.25 -9.25
C TRP A 70 15.65 -11.66 -7.86
N PRO A 71 14.63 -10.79 -7.67
CA PRO A 71 14.40 -10.16 -6.38
C PRO A 71 14.04 -11.18 -5.31
N LYS A 72 14.47 -10.93 -4.08
CA LYS A 72 14.10 -11.73 -2.91
C LYS A 72 13.25 -10.89 -1.96
N ALA A 73 12.22 -11.51 -1.39
CA ALA A 73 11.36 -10.84 -0.44
C ALA A 73 12.18 -10.33 0.76
N GLY A 74 12.07 -9.04 1.07
CA GLY A 74 12.77 -8.45 2.21
C GLY A 74 14.23 -8.04 1.94
N ALA A 75 14.79 -8.33 0.77
CA ALA A 75 16.22 -8.20 0.51
C ALA A 75 16.59 -7.07 -0.46
N GLU A 76 15.60 -6.50 -1.16
CA GLU A 76 15.87 -5.44 -2.12
C GLU A 76 15.82 -4.06 -1.47
N LEU A 77 16.46 -3.08 -2.11
CA LEU A 77 16.56 -1.68 -1.65
C LEU A 77 15.24 -1.11 -1.11
N LEU A 78 14.12 -1.32 -1.82
CA LEU A 78 12.80 -0.76 -1.46
C LEU A 78 11.85 -1.81 -0.86
N THR A 79 12.39 -2.92 -0.35
CA THR A 79 11.58 -3.98 0.28
C THR A 79 12.12 -4.48 1.61
N GLY A 80 13.14 -3.84 2.18
CA GLY A 80 13.70 -4.21 3.49
C GLY A 80 15.21 -4.48 3.49
N GLY A 81 15.87 -4.49 2.32
CA GLY A 81 17.29 -4.82 2.21
C GLY A 81 18.23 -3.70 2.67
N SER A 82 17.76 -2.45 2.66
CA SER A 82 18.53 -1.29 3.13
C SER A 82 18.13 -0.91 4.56
N PRO A 83 19.07 -0.52 5.45
CA PRO A 83 18.72 0.06 6.75
C PRO A 83 17.86 1.32 6.63
N ARG A 84 17.93 2.00 5.49
CA ARG A 84 17.18 3.22 5.21
C ARG A 84 15.73 2.95 4.80
N TYR A 85 15.38 1.72 4.42
CA TYR A 85 14.05 1.35 3.95
C TYR A 85 13.61 0.01 4.57
N GLN A 86 13.17 0.06 5.83
CA GLN A 86 13.00 -1.11 6.70
C GLN A 86 11.94 -0.87 7.79
N ILE A 87 11.47 -1.93 8.43
CA ILE A 87 10.55 -1.91 9.56
C ILE A 87 11.27 -2.36 10.86
N TYR A 88 11.32 -1.50 11.87
CA TYR A 88 12.00 -1.79 13.14
C TYR A 88 11.00 -1.99 14.27
N ALA A 89 11.17 -3.04 15.07
CA ALA A 89 10.30 -3.31 16.22
C ALA A 89 10.72 -2.47 17.44
N THR A 90 9.73 -1.92 18.14
CA THR A 90 9.89 -1.17 19.39
C THR A 90 9.68 -2.08 20.61
N SER A 91 10.05 -1.62 21.82
CA SER A 91 9.94 -2.44 23.05
C SER A 91 8.52 -2.94 23.38
N ASP A 92 7.49 -2.22 22.94
CA ASP A 92 6.06 -2.50 23.15
C ASP A 92 5.44 -3.36 22.03
N GLY A 93 6.27 -3.97 21.16
CA GLY A 93 5.83 -4.84 20.07
C GLY A 93 5.19 -4.11 18.89
N ARG A 94 5.28 -2.79 18.88
CA ARG A 94 4.90 -1.94 17.74
C ARG A 94 6.10 -1.77 16.81
N HIS A 95 5.92 -0.99 15.74
CA HIS A 95 6.91 -0.88 14.68
C HIS A 95 7.10 0.56 14.21
N ILE A 96 8.31 0.87 13.75
CA ILE A 96 8.68 2.07 13.00
C ILE A 96 8.88 1.68 11.55
N ALA A 97 8.22 2.38 10.63
CA ALA A 97 8.52 2.31 9.21
C ALA A 97 9.56 3.39 8.88
N CYS A 98 10.71 2.98 8.36
CA CYS A 98 11.80 3.85 7.93
C CYS A 98 11.86 3.85 6.39
N ALA A 99 11.98 5.04 5.79
CA ALA A 99 12.18 5.26 4.35
C ALA A 99 13.15 6.43 4.10
N ALA A 100 14.16 6.60 4.95
CA ALA A 100 15.17 7.66 4.94
C ALA A 100 16.26 7.46 3.86
N LEU A 101 15.86 7.27 2.60
CA LEU A 101 16.78 6.91 1.51
C LEU A 101 17.83 8.00 1.25
N GLU A 102 17.40 9.27 1.18
CA GLU A 102 18.27 10.40 0.91
C GLU A 102 19.22 10.69 2.08
N GLN A 103 20.47 11.00 1.76
CA GLN A 103 21.54 11.17 2.75
C GLN A 103 21.22 12.17 3.86
N LYS A 104 20.53 13.28 3.54
CA LYS A 104 20.16 14.29 4.52
C LYS A 104 19.20 13.75 5.59
N PHE A 105 18.20 12.95 5.19
CA PHE A 105 17.21 12.36 6.08
C PHE A 105 17.85 11.28 6.94
N TRP A 106 18.69 10.44 6.33
CA TRP A 106 19.42 9.40 7.04
C TRP A 106 20.38 9.97 8.08
N THR A 107 21.17 10.99 7.73
CA THR A 107 22.10 11.62 8.66
C THR A 107 21.34 12.16 9.87
N ARG A 108 20.22 12.86 9.62
CA ARG A 108 19.37 13.36 10.71
C ARG A 108 18.77 12.23 11.54
N LEU A 109 18.33 11.14 10.92
CA LEU A 109 17.82 9.97 11.62
C LEU A 109 18.87 9.37 12.57
N VAL A 110 20.10 9.14 12.09
CA VAL A 110 21.22 8.62 12.89
C VAL A 110 21.48 9.51 14.12
N GLU A 111 21.45 10.82 13.94
CA GLU A 111 21.63 11.79 15.04
C GLU A 111 20.50 11.69 16.09
N ILE A 112 19.24 11.74 15.67
CA ILE A 112 18.11 11.84 16.61
C ILE A 112 17.80 10.51 17.32
N VAL A 113 18.09 9.38 16.68
CA VAL A 113 17.97 8.07 17.33
C VAL A 113 19.19 7.74 18.19
N GLY A 114 20.23 8.56 18.16
CA GLY A 114 21.44 8.38 18.98
C GLY A 114 22.34 7.25 18.51
N LEU A 115 22.32 6.92 17.23
CA LEU A 115 23.17 5.90 16.65
C LEU A 115 24.61 6.44 16.47
N ASP A 116 25.61 5.55 16.47
CA ASP A 116 27.02 5.93 16.29
C ASP A 116 27.21 6.72 14.97
N PRO A 117 27.81 7.93 14.99
CA PRO A 117 28.01 8.75 13.80
C PRO A 117 28.76 8.07 12.65
N LYS A 118 29.50 6.99 12.91
CA LYS A 118 30.11 6.16 11.84
C LYS A 118 29.07 5.62 10.86
N TYR A 119 27.82 5.46 11.30
CA TYR A 119 26.71 4.96 10.49
C TYR A 119 26.01 6.04 9.65
N HIS A 120 26.50 7.28 9.63
CA HIS A 120 26.10 8.25 8.59
C HIS A 120 26.32 7.68 7.18
N SER A 121 27.29 6.78 6.99
CA SER A 121 27.42 5.96 5.79
C SER A 121 27.14 4.49 6.13
N ASP A 122 26.24 3.86 5.38
CA ASP A 122 25.87 2.45 5.47
C ASP A 122 26.48 1.59 4.35
N GLU A 123 27.29 2.20 3.46
CA GLU A 123 27.87 1.53 2.30
C GLU A 123 28.72 0.31 2.71
N GLY A 124 28.27 -0.88 2.30
CA GLY A 124 28.93 -2.15 2.62
C GLY A 124 28.80 -2.60 4.08
N GLN A 125 27.95 -1.92 4.87
CA GLN A 125 27.72 -2.20 6.29
C GLN A 125 26.24 -2.41 6.61
N GLU A 126 25.39 -2.63 5.60
CA GLU A 126 23.93 -2.61 5.69
C GLU A 126 23.43 -3.55 6.80
N THR A 127 23.99 -4.76 6.88
CA THR A 127 23.63 -5.75 7.91
C THR A 127 23.96 -5.26 9.32
N ALA A 128 25.13 -4.64 9.51
CA ALA A 128 25.57 -4.13 10.80
C ALA A 128 24.75 -2.92 11.24
N VAL A 129 24.43 -2.02 10.31
CA VAL A 129 23.57 -0.85 10.57
C VAL A 129 22.14 -1.28 10.92
N ILE A 130 21.58 -2.26 10.21
CA ILE A 130 20.26 -2.83 10.53
C ILE A 130 20.26 -3.41 11.94
N ALA A 131 21.30 -4.15 12.33
CA ALA A 131 21.42 -4.71 13.68
C ALA A 131 21.50 -3.60 14.75
N ALA A 132 22.34 -2.59 14.54
CA ALA A 132 22.50 -1.49 15.48
C ALA A 132 21.21 -0.67 15.65
N LEU A 133 20.49 -0.38 14.56
CA LEU A 133 19.17 0.26 14.63
C LEU A 133 18.14 -0.59 15.37
N ARG A 134 18.14 -1.91 15.19
CA ARG A 134 17.25 -2.81 15.94
C ARG A 134 17.54 -2.76 17.44
N GLU A 135 18.82 -2.77 17.83
CA GLU A 135 19.23 -2.68 19.23
C GLU A 135 18.78 -1.36 19.84
N VAL A 136 19.01 -0.23 19.18
CA VAL A 136 18.59 1.09 19.68
C VAL A 136 17.07 1.22 19.72
N ILE A 137 16.36 0.86 18.65
CA ILE A 137 14.92 1.08 18.55
C ILE A 137 14.14 0.23 19.56
N VAL A 138 14.60 -0.99 19.85
CA VAL A 138 13.90 -1.89 20.78
C VAL A 138 14.07 -1.48 22.24
N GLU A 139 14.95 -0.54 22.59
CA GLU A 139 15.13 -0.06 23.96
C GLU A 139 13.96 0.81 24.45
N HIS A 140 13.21 1.41 23.53
CA HIS A 140 12.14 2.35 23.87
C HIS A 140 10.79 1.97 23.26
N PRO A 141 9.66 2.33 23.90
CA PRO A 141 8.33 2.06 23.37
C PRO A 141 8.00 3.01 22.22
N SER A 142 7.03 2.64 21.41
CA SER A 142 6.60 3.45 20.25
C SER A 142 6.23 4.90 20.60
N GLY A 143 5.69 5.16 21.80
CA GLY A 143 5.37 6.53 22.25
C GLY A 143 6.60 7.44 22.30
N HIS A 144 7.73 6.95 22.83
CA HIS A 144 9.00 7.69 22.82
C HIS A 144 9.45 8.00 21.40
N TRP A 145 9.36 7.01 20.50
CA TRP A 145 9.77 7.21 19.12
C TRP A 145 8.86 8.17 18.35
N ARG A 146 7.57 8.28 18.68
CA ARG A 146 6.74 9.36 18.13
C ARG A 146 7.28 10.72 18.54
N ASP A 147 7.58 10.91 19.82
CA ASP A 147 8.10 12.18 20.32
C ASP A 147 9.46 12.56 19.69
N VAL A 148 10.29 11.56 19.36
CA VAL A 148 11.59 11.77 18.70
C VAL A 148 11.47 12.04 17.19
N LEU A 149 10.55 11.37 16.51
CA LEU A 149 10.44 11.40 15.04
C LEU A 149 9.45 12.47 14.53
N ASP A 150 8.39 12.77 15.28
CA ASP A 150 7.34 13.67 14.82
C ASP A 150 7.86 15.11 14.69
N GLY A 151 7.68 15.69 13.50
CA GLY A 151 8.18 17.03 13.16
C GLY A 151 9.62 17.05 12.64
N GLU A 152 10.32 15.92 12.64
CA GLU A 152 11.65 15.77 12.05
C GLU A 152 11.57 15.35 10.57
N ASP A 153 12.45 15.91 9.74
CA ASP A 153 12.54 15.59 8.31
C ASP A 153 13.40 14.33 8.10
N VAL A 154 12.90 13.17 8.55
CA VAL A 154 13.65 11.90 8.59
C VAL A 154 12.99 10.73 7.87
N CYS A 155 11.82 10.94 7.26
CA CYS A 155 11.09 9.89 6.54
C CYS A 155 10.92 8.58 7.34
N ALA A 156 10.74 8.69 8.65
CA ALA A 156 10.50 7.58 9.55
C ALA A 156 9.31 7.90 10.46
N VAL A 157 8.39 6.94 10.63
CA VAL A 157 7.16 7.12 11.40
C VAL A 157 6.83 5.87 12.20
N VAL A 158 6.17 6.04 13.34
CA VAL A 158 5.56 4.91 14.05
C VAL A 158 4.36 4.41 13.25
N VAL A 159 4.32 3.09 13.00
CA VAL A 159 3.24 2.44 12.28
C VAL A 159 1.96 2.53 13.10
N SER A 160 0.96 3.20 12.52
CA SER A 160 -0.34 3.40 13.14
C SER A 160 -1.20 2.14 13.07
N SER A 161 -2.05 1.94 14.08
CA SER A 161 -3.17 1.00 13.95
C SER A 161 -4.26 1.59 13.05
N TRP A 162 -5.22 0.78 12.63
CA TRP A 162 -6.39 1.28 11.91
C TRP A 162 -7.18 2.30 12.75
N ASP A 163 -7.39 2.02 14.03
CA ASP A 163 -8.11 2.94 14.93
C ASP A 163 -7.39 4.29 15.05
N GLU A 164 -6.06 4.30 15.15
CA GLU A 164 -5.26 5.52 15.16
C GLU A 164 -5.36 6.28 13.84
N ALA A 165 -5.30 5.58 12.70
CA ALA A 165 -5.40 6.19 11.39
C ALA A 165 -6.79 6.80 11.14
N VAL A 166 -7.86 6.16 11.65
CA VAL A 166 -9.22 6.71 11.63
C VAL A 166 -9.31 7.94 12.52
N ALA A 167 -8.82 7.86 13.77
CA ALA A 167 -8.83 8.99 14.70
C ALA A 167 -8.03 10.20 14.18
N ALA A 168 -6.96 9.96 13.41
CA ALA A 168 -6.15 10.98 12.75
C ALA A 168 -6.77 11.51 11.43
N GLY A 169 -7.90 10.96 10.98
CA GLY A 169 -8.57 11.35 9.74
C GLY A 169 -7.86 10.89 8.46
N LEU A 170 -6.91 9.96 8.56
CA LEU A 170 -6.19 9.37 7.41
C LEU A 170 -7.03 8.28 6.72
N VAL A 171 -7.95 7.66 7.45
CA VAL A 171 -8.87 6.64 6.95
C VAL A 171 -10.29 7.11 7.20
N VAL A 172 -11.05 7.30 6.13
CA VAL A 172 -12.45 7.73 6.19
C VAL A 172 -13.34 6.50 6.38
N THR A 173 -14.10 6.46 7.47
CA THR A 173 -15.05 5.39 7.79
C THR A 173 -16.51 5.87 7.78
N ASP A 174 -16.74 7.18 7.79
CA ASP A 174 -18.04 7.85 7.89
C ASP A 174 -18.21 8.97 6.84
N GLY A 175 -17.83 8.67 5.60
CA GLY A 175 -17.98 9.60 4.46
C GLY A 175 -19.44 9.89 4.09
N PRO A 176 -19.74 11.03 3.44
CA PRO A 176 -21.10 11.49 3.17
C PRO A 176 -21.88 10.65 2.14
N ALA A 177 -21.17 9.89 1.29
CA ALA A 177 -21.78 8.98 0.33
C ALA A 177 -21.96 7.59 0.96
N HIS A 178 -23.17 7.04 0.82
CA HIS A 178 -23.57 5.81 1.49
C HIS A 178 -24.20 4.80 0.52
N VAL A 179 -23.97 3.52 0.79
CA VAL A 179 -24.66 2.43 0.11
C VAL A 179 -25.66 1.77 1.06
N THR A 180 -26.83 1.42 0.55
CA THR A 180 -27.92 0.77 1.31
C THR A 180 -28.32 -0.57 0.71
N GLU A 181 -28.94 -1.42 1.53
CA GLU A 181 -29.50 -2.69 1.08
C GLU A 181 -30.79 -2.48 0.26
N PRO A 182 -30.95 -3.13 -0.92
CA PRO A 182 -32.07 -2.88 -1.82
C PRO A 182 -33.42 -3.45 -1.37
N ARG A 183 -33.46 -4.51 -0.53
CA ARG A 183 -34.70 -5.22 -0.16
C ARG A 183 -35.07 -5.14 1.34
N GLY A 184 -34.37 -4.29 2.11
CA GLY A 184 -34.73 -3.94 3.48
C GLY A 184 -34.05 -4.75 4.58
N ASP A 185 -33.05 -4.12 5.18
CA ASP A 185 -32.74 -3.95 6.60
C ASP A 185 -31.95 -2.62 6.66
N GLN A 186 -31.99 -1.83 7.74
CA GLN A 186 -31.42 -0.45 7.77
C GLN A 186 -29.88 -0.39 7.74
N ARG A 187 -29.20 -1.34 7.10
CA ARG A 187 -27.74 -1.33 7.01
C ARG A 187 -27.33 -0.37 5.90
N SER A 188 -26.72 0.70 6.33
CA SER A 188 -26.03 1.64 5.48
C SER A 188 -24.56 1.67 5.88
N PHE A 189 -23.68 1.67 4.89
CA PHE A 189 -22.24 1.85 5.10
C PHE A 189 -21.74 2.97 4.20
N ALA A 190 -20.82 3.76 4.73
CA ALA A 190 -20.16 4.79 3.95
C ALA A 190 -19.34 4.14 2.83
N THR A 191 -19.33 4.79 1.67
CA THR A 191 -18.43 4.41 0.58
C THR A 191 -17.01 4.87 0.86
N LEU A 192 -16.03 4.13 0.34
CA LEU A 192 -14.65 4.58 0.34
C LEU A 192 -14.49 5.82 -0.56
N PRO A 193 -13.56 6.74 -0.22
CA PRO A 193 -13.26 7.89 -1.06
C PRO A 193 -12.92 7.48 -2.50
N SER A 194 -13.62 8.06 -3.47
CA SER A 194 -13.33 7.84 -4.88
C SER A 194 -12.11 8.67 -5.32
N PRO A 195 -11.16 8.11 -6.09
CA PRO A 195 -10.03 8.88 -6.62
C PRO A 195 -10.42 9.77 -7.82
N LEU A 196 -11.66 9.70 -8.32
CA LEU A 196 -12.14 10.49 -9.45
C LEU A 196 -12.26 11.98 -9.07
N SER A 197 -12.13 12.91 -10.01
CA SER A 197 -12.41 14.32 -9.73
C SER A 197 -13.89 14.52 -9.35
N SER A 198 -14.19 15.51 -8.52
CA SER A 198 -15.56 15.75 -8.02
C SER A 198 -16.59 15.93 -9.13
N GLY A 199 -16.25 16.58 -10.24
CA GLY A 199 -17.14 16.77 -11.38
C GLY A 199 -17.44 15.49 -12.19
N LEU A 200 -16.69 14.40 -11.96
CA LEU A 200 -16.95 13.08 -12.55
C LEU A 200 -17.69 12.14 -11.59
N ARG A 201 -17.88 12.56 -10.34
CA ARG A 201 -18.64 11.80 -9.34
C ARG A 201 -20.12 12.15 -9.46
N ARG A 202 -20.98 11.20 -9.10
CA ARG A 202 -22.36 11.57 -8.74
C ARG A 202 -22.32 12.47 -7.50
N PRO A 203 -23.29 13.38 -7.32
CA PRO A 203 -23.47 14.08 -6.05
C PRO A 203 -23.51 13.07 -4.88
N ASP A 204 -23.12 13.49 -3.68
CA ASP A 204 -23.19 12.65 -2.49
C ASP A 204 -24.62 12.12 -2.31
N GLU A 205 -24.81 10.84 -2.62
CA GLU A 205 -26.11 10.20 -2.73
C GLU A 205 -26.10 8.91 -1.90
N VAL A 206 -27.20 8.67 -1.20
CA VAL A 206 -27.49 7.38 -0.58
C VAL A 206 -28.15 6.52 -1.65
N ALA A 207 -27.44 5.52 -2.18
CA ALA A 207 -27.96 4.67 -3.25
C ALA A 207 -27.99 3.19 -2.82
N PRO A 208 -29.02 2.41 -3.19
CA PRO A 208 -29.00 0.99 -2.97
C PRO A 208 -28.02 0.30 -3.93
N TYR A 209 -27.32 -0.74 -3.47
CA TYR A 209 -26.63 -1.63 -4.41
C TYR A 209 -27.65 -2.43 -5.25
N PRO A 210 -27.30 -2.89 -6.46
CA PRO A 210 -28.22 -3.65 -7.29
C PRO A 210 -28.75 -4.90 -6.57
N SER A 211 -30.07 -5.10 -6.54
CA SER A 211 -30.63 -6.38 -6.10
C SER A 211 -30.36 -7.45 -7.14
N LEU A 212 -30.10 -8.69 -6.70
CA LEU A 212 -30.23 -9.83 -7.60
C LEU A 212 -31.64 -9.82 -8.19
N ALA A 213 -31.72 -9.92 -9.53
CA ALA A 213 -32.98 -10.28 -10.17
C ALA A 213 -33.36 -11.69 -9.71
N ASP A 214 -34.65 -11.98 -9.63
CA ASP A 214 -35.07 -13.34 -9.36
C ASP A 214 -34.53 -14.24 -10.47
N LEU A 215 -33.86 -15.33 -10.09
CA LEU A 215 -33.32 -16.28 -11.06
C LEU A 215 -34.49 -16.80 -11.91
N PRO A 216 -34.32 -16.93 -13.24
CA PRO A 216 -35.31 -17.62 -14.05
C PRO A 216 -35.55 -19.03 -13.48
N PRO A 217 -36.76 -19.61 -13.67
CA PRO A 217 -37.05 -20.96 -13.20
C PRO A 217 -35.93 -21.92 -13.64
N ASN A 218 -35.43 -22.74 -12.71
CA ASN A 218 -34.38 -23.71 -13.03
C ASN A 218 -34.88 -24.60 -14.17
N PRO A 219 -34.24 -24.59 -15.36
CA PRO A 219 -34.70 -25.37 -16.51
C PRO A 219 -34.52 -26.88 -16.33
N TRP A 220 -33.97 -27.32 -15.20
CA TRP A 220 -33.68 -28.71 -14.85
C TRP A 220 -34.58 -29.27 -13.72
N VAL A 221 -35.64 -28.55 -13.32
CA VAL A 221 -36.69 -29.04 -12.41
C VAL A 221 -37.94 -29.40 -13.21
#